data_AF-A0A258GY22-F1
#
_entry.id   AF-A0A258GY22-F1
#
_cell.length_a   1.000
_cell.length_b   1.000
_cell.length_c   1.000
_cell.angle_alpha   90.00
_cell.angle_beta   90.00
_cell.angle_gamma   90.00
#
_symmetry.space_group_name_H-M   'P 1'
#
loop_
_entity.id
_entity.type
_entity.pdbx_description
1 polymer ?
#
loop_
_entity_poly.entity_id
_entity_poly.type
_entity_poly.pdbx_seq_one_letter_code
_entity_poly.pdbx_strand_id
1 'polypeptide(L)'
;MRLMFAASCFVLLAACGAPTQTAEPTPEEMGQDEPGAPMEPAPAPRPVTFEAMSKTAEAFTGAITLSVEPRPGPNAAPRMKIVGANGLTFITELLPGAAEQASLINWKEIFGEDVVVSGNAPPGAPSIDMHSVIQEDVPGTALNGGFCGKDTPTSFIAMATGLDSVGQKYMSIAAFKGDAWPPTSADVLCGTFNYIPPAAPL
;
A
#
# COMPACT_ATOMS: atom_id res chain seq x y z
N MET A 1 26.82 -75.82 1.35
CA MET A 1 27.27 -76.71 2.46
C MET A 1 28.66 -76.24 2.88
N ARG A 2 28.87 -76.04 4.20
CA ARG A 2 30.11 -75.59 4.92
C ARG A 2 30.38 -74.08 4.76
N LEU A 3 30.36 -73.18 5.77
CA LEU A 3 30.60 -73.20 7.23
C LEU A 3 32.00 -73.67 7.66
N MET A 4 32.83 -72.73 8.15
CA MET A 4 33.63 -72.74 9.40
C MET A 4 34.65 -71.57 9.38
N PHE A 5 34.60 -70.58 10.30
CA PHE A 5 35.25 -70.54 11.64
C PHE A 5 36.79 -70.68 11.58
N ALA A 6 37.67 -69.95 12.28
CA ALA A 6 37.66 -68.84 13.25
C ALA A 6 39.13 -68.56 13.67
N ALA A 7 39.43 -67.39 14.25
CA ALA A 7 40.44 -67.13 15.31
C ALA A 7 40.60 -65.59 15.49
N SER A 8 40.12 -64.98 16.59
CA SER A 8 40.78 -64.85 17.94
C SER A 8 41.99 -63.91 17.92
N CYS A 9 42.28 -63.01 18.87
CA CYS A 9 41.63 -62.46 20.08
C CYS A 9 42.59 -61.36 20.65
N PHE A 10 42.14 -60.61 21.67
CA PHE A 10 42.83 -59.61 22.55
C PHE A 10 42.88 -58.16 22.03
N VAL A 11 42.10 -57.17 22.50
CA VAL A 11 41.57 -56.74 23.84
C VAL A 11 42.64 -56.03 24.70
N LEU A 12 42.66 -54.68 24.73
CA LEU A 12 42.36 -53.78 25.89
C LEU A 12 42.97 -52.35 25.77
N LEU A 13 42.06 -51.37 25.92
CA LEU A 13 42.12 -50.03 26.57
C LEU A 13 43.15 -48.96 26.19
N ALA A 14 42.66 -47.75 25.86
CA ALA A 14 42.35 -46.72 26.85
C ALA A 14 41.80 -45.41 26.21
N ALA A 15 40.58 -45.00 26.58
CA ALA A 15 40.23 -43.62 26.98
C ALA A 15 38.71 -43.49 27.14
N CYS A 16 38.29 -43.22 28.39
CA CYS A 16 36.92 -43.04 28.85
C CYS A 16 36.25 -41.77 28.31
N GLY A 17 34.94 -41.85 28.09
CA GLY A 17 34.03 -40.70 28.05
C GLY A 17 32.63 -41.13 27.60
N ALA A 18 31.65 -41.00 28.49
CA ALA A 18 30.29 -41.56 28.41
C ALA A 18 29.50 -41.25 27.11
N PRO A 19 28.47 -42.07 26.78
CA PRO A 19 27.59 -41.79 25.65
C PRO A 19 26.84 -40.48 25.89
N THR A 20 27.02 -39.52 24.99
CA THR A 20 26.18 -38.34 24.88
C THR A 20 24.76 -38.81 24.52
N GLN A 21 23.94 -39.04 25.54
CA GLN A 21 22.50 -38.92 25.37
C GLN A 21 22.25 -37.45 25.05
N THR A 22 21.93 -37.18 23.79
CA THR A 22 21.22 -35.97 23.41
C THR A 22 19.93 -35.99 24.22
N ALA A 23 19.90 -35.28 25.34
CA ALA A 23 18.66 -34.97 26.02
C ALA A 23 17.82 -34.18 25.01
N GLU A 24 16.69 -34.75 24.61
CA GLU A 24 15.67 -33.99 23.89
C GLU A 24 15.31 -32.78 24.75
N PRO A 25 15.34 -31.55 24.19
CA PRO A 25 14.98 -30.37 24.96
C PRO A 25 13.55 -30.54 25.46
N THR A 26 13.36 -30.41 26.77
CA THR A 26 12.03 -30.43 27.37
C THR A 26 11.22 -29.24 26.82
N PRO A 27 9.91 -29.40 26.57
CA PRO A 27 9.06 -28.38 25.97
C PRO A 27 9.03 -27.01 26.67
N GLU A 28 9.59 -26.91 27.87
CA GLU A 28 9.65 -25.70 28.69
C GLU A 28 10.82 -24.74 28.32
N GLU A 29 11.78 -25.16 27.49
CA GLU A 29 12.87 -24.29 26.97
C GLU A 29 12.58 -23.68 25.58
N MET A 30 11.49 -24.10 24.94
CA MET A 30 10.95 -23.44 23.76
C MET A 30 9.81 -22.55 24.23
N GLY A 31 10.11 -21.29 24.53
CA GLY A 31 9.14 -20.28 24.97
C GLY A 31 7.79 -20.45 24.28
N GLN A 32 6.85 -21.08 24.98
CA GLN A 32 5.47 -21.15 24.58
C GLN A 32 4.91 -19.77 24.90
N ASP A 33 5.04 -18.85 23.95
CA ASP A 33 4.27 -17.62 23.95
C ASP A 33 2.80 -18.02 24.13
N GLU A 34 2.19 -17.54 25.22
CA GLU A 34 0.79 -17.80 25.54
C GLU A 34 -0.08 -17.48 24.32
N PRO A 35 -0.88 -18.43 23.81
CA PRO A 35 -1.81 -18.16 22.72
C PRO A 35 -2.91 -17.25 23.27
N GLY A 36 -2.79 -15.94 23.09
CA GLY A 36 -3.88 -15.03 23.41
C GLY A 36 -3.53 -13.64 23.91
N ALA A 37 -2.26 -13.22 23.97
CA ALA A 37 -2.00 -11.79 24.14
C ALA A 37 -2.60 -11.05 22.92
N PRO A 38 -3.55 -10.11 23.11
CA PRO A 38 -4.02 -9.28 22.01
C PRO A 38 -2.81 -8.57 21.44
N MET A 39 -2.43 -8.87 20.20
CA MET A 39 -1.39 -8.14 19.51
C MET A 39 -1.89 -6.70 19.43
N GLU A 40 -1.27 -5.80 20.21
CA GLU A 40 -1.67 -4.41 20.24
C GLU A 40 -1.63 -3.89 18.80
N PRO A 41 -2.72 -3.31 18.27
CA PRO A 41 -2.75 -2.85 16.89
C PRO A 41 -1.57 -1.90 16.67
N ALA A 42 -0.75 -2.18 15.66
CA ALA A 42 0.35 -1.30 15.32
C ALA A 42 -0.19 0.14 15.17
N PRO A 43 0.44 1.14 15.80
CA PRO A 43 -0.04 2.51 15.75
C PRO A 43 -0.19 2.95 14.29
N ALA A 44 -1.33 3.54 13.95
CA ALA A 44 -1.60 4.00 12.60
C ALA A 44 -0.50 4.98 12.17
N PRO A 45 -0.05 4.93 10.90
CA PRO A 45 0.93 5.88 10.40
C PRO A 45 0.41 7.31 10.57
N ARG A 46 1.31 8.24 10.88
CA ARG A 46 0.95 9.65 11.04
C ARG A 46 0.43 10.22 9.70
N PRO A 47 -0.55 11.14 9.75
CA PRO A 47 -0.98 11.86 8.55
C PRO A 47 0.18 12.58 7.87
N VAL A 48 0.14 12.66 6.53
CA VAL A 48 1.16 13.32 5.70
C VAL A 48 0.49 14.39 4.86
N THR A 49 1.00 15.62 4.93
CA THR A 49 0.49 16.76 4.15
C THR A 49 1.35 17.03 2.93
N PHE A 50 0.72 17.12 1.76
CA PHE A 50 1.34 17.42 0.48
C PHE A 50 0.89 18.79 0.00
N GLU A 51 1.83 19.59 -0.49
CA GLU A 51 1.57 20.92 -1.03
C GLU A 51 1.12 20.83 -2.49
N ALA A 52 0.17 21.69 -2.88
CA ALA A 52 -0.27 21.73 -4.27
C ALA A 52 0.86 22.21 -5.19
N MET A 53 1.14 21.44 -6.25
CA MET A 53 2.15 21.79 -7.26
C MET A 53 1.55 22.39 -8.52
N SER A 54 0.31 22.01 -8.85
CA SER A 54 -0.41 22.49 -10.03
C SER A 54 -1.44 23.55 -9.66
N LYS A 55 -1.68 24.53 -10.55
CA LYS A 55 -2.78 25.51 -10.38
C LYS A 55 -4.14 24.84 -10.21
N THR A 56 -4.33 23.70 -10.87
CA THR A 56 -5.56 22.90 -10.75
C THR A 56 -5.71 22.32 -9.35
N ALA A 57 -4.64 21.72 -8.78
CA ALA A 57 -4.65 21.25 -7.39
C ALA A 57 -4.88 22.41 -6.41
N GLU A 58 -4.17 23.52 -6.59
CA GLU A 58 -4.32 24.70 -5.73
C GLU A 58 -5.77 25.23 -5.74
N ALA A 59 -6.41 25.28 -6.91
CA ALA A 59 -7.78 25.76 -7.05
C ALA A 59 -8.84 24.79 -6.49
N PHE A 60 -8.64 23.48 -6.62
CA PHE A 60 -9.66 22.49 -6.24
C PHE A 60 -9.55 22.05 -4.80
N THR A 61 -8.34 21.95 -4.24
CA THR A 61 -8.10 21.39 -2.91
C THR A 61 -7.14 22.22 -2.07
N GLY A 62 -6.20 22.94 -2.70
CA GLY A 62 -5.04 23.47 -2.00
C GLY A 62 -4.11 22.32 -1.59
N ALA A 63 -3.38 22.49 -0.48
CA ALA A 63 -2.65 21.37 0.12
C ALA A 63 -3.62 20.24 0.52
N ILE A 64 -3.16 18.99 0.49
CA ILE A 64 -3.95 17.83 0.92
C ILE A 64 -3.25 17.09 2.04
N THR A 65 -4.02 16.58 3.00
CA THR A 65 -3.53 15.67 4.05
C THR A 65 -4.07 14.28 3.81
N LEU A 66 -3.18 13.30 3.74
CA LEU A 66 -3.49 11.88 3.64
C LEU A 66 -3.34 11.22 5.01
N SER A 67 -4.34 10.42 5.40
CA SER A 67 -4.26 9.57 6.59
C SER A 67 -4.90 8.21 6.35
N VAL A 68 -4.38 7.18 7.00
CA VAL A 68 -4.98 5.83 6.97
C VAL A 68 -6.17 5.79 7.92
N GLU A 69 -7.31 5.31 7.43
CA GLU A 69 -8.49 5.09 8.26
C GLU A 69 -8.41 3.70 8.94
N PRO A 70 -8.89 3.56 10.19
CA PRO A 70 -9.01 2.25 10.82
C PRO A 70 -9.83 1.29 9.94
N ARG A 71 -9.30 0.08 9.72
CA ARG A 71 -10.03 -0.92 8.93
C ARG A 71 -11.26 -1.39 9.71
N PRO A 72 -12.43 -1.50 9.08
CA PRO A 72 -13.64 -1.99 9.75
C PRO A 72 -13.58 -3.49 10.09
N GLY A 73 -12.56 -4.22 9.63
CA GLY A 73 -12.30 -5.61 9.97
C GLY A 73 -10.96 -6.12 9.40
N PRO A 74 -10.50 -7.32 9.80
CA PRO A 74 -9.20 -7.86 9.40
C PRO A 74 -9.07 -8.12 7.89
N ASN A 75 -10.19 -8.42 7.22
CA ASN A 75 -10.24 -8.71 5.78
C ASN A 75 -10.79 -7.55 4.95
N ALA A 76 -11.03 -6.37 5.57
CA ALA A 76 -11.49 -5.21 4.84
C ALA A 76 -10.35 -4.59 4.03
N ALA A 77 -10.68 -4.09 2.85
CA ALA A 77 -9.72 -3.35 2.03
C ALA A 77 -9.22 -2.11 2.80
N PRO A 78 -7.93 -1.74 2.66
CA PRO A 78 -7.38 -0.54 3.27
C PRO A 78 -8.18 0.70 2.87
N ARG A 79 -8.43 1.58 3.84
CA ARG A 79 -9.08 2.87 3.62
C ARG A 79 -8.15 4.02 3.90
N MET A 80 -8.30 5.08 3.13
CA MET A 80 -7.54 6.30 3.29
C MET A 80 -8.48 7.49 3.25
N LYS A 81 -8.22 8.46 4.12
CA LYS A 81 -8.85 9.76 4.14
C LYS A 81 -7.95 10.79 3.46
N ILE A 82 -8.54 11.58 2.57
CA ILE A 82 -7.91 12.73 1.92
C ILE A 82 -8.65 13.98 2.41
N VAL A 83 -7.93 14.98 2.91
CA VAL A 83 -8.51 16.25 3.35
C VAL A 83 -7.79 17.41 2.65
N GLY A 84 -8.51 18.16 1.83
CA GLY A 84 -8.03 19.40 1.21
C GLY A 84 -8.00 20.56 2.20
N ALA A 85 -7.14 21.55 1.95
CA ALA A 85 -7.01 22.78 2.74
C ALA A 85 -8.31 23.60 2.77
N ASN A 86 -9.17 23.44 1.75
CA ASN A 86 -10.50 24.02 1.71
C ASN A 86 -11.58 23.19 2.45
N GLY A 87 -11.20 22.09 3.12
CA GLY A 87 -12.09 21.20 3.87
C GLY A 87 -12.70 20.06 3.05
N LEU A 88 -12.51 20.01 1.73
CA LEU A 88 -12.97 18.90 0.88
C LEU A 88 -12.42 17.59 1.44
N THR A 89 -13.30 16.61 1.67
CA THR A 89 -12.91 15.33 2.28
C THR A 89 -13.32 14.16 1.40
N PHE A 90 -12.39 13.20 1.26
CA PHE A 90 -12.67 11.89 0.65
C PHE A 90 -12.35 10.79 1.64
N ILE A 91 -13.23 9.78 1.73
CA ILE A 91 -12.89 8.46 2.25
C ILE A 91 -12.84 7.51 1.07
N THR A 92 -11.70 6.86 0.91
CA THR A 92 -11.41 5.99 -0.23
C THR A 92 -11.10 4.59 0.24
N GLU A 93 -11.34 3.60 -0.61
CA GLU A 93 -11.03 2.19 -0.37
C GLU A 93 -10.18 1.67 -1.51
N LEU A 94 -9.07 1.01 -1.19
CA LEU A 94 -8.14 0.47 -2.18
C LEU A 94 -8.84 -0.62 -3.03
N LEU A 95 -8.61 -0.58 -4.35
CA LEU A 95 -9.04 -1.57 -5.33
C LEU A 95 -7.80 -2.28 -5.91
N PRO A 96 -7.32 -3.38 -5.28
CA PRO A 96 -6.12 -4.07 -5.75
C PRO A 96 -6.26 -4.56 -7.20
N GLY A 97 -5.24 -4.28 -8.03
CA GLY A 97 -5.22 -4.68 -9.44
C GLY A 97 -6.18 -3.91 -10.35
N ALA A 98 -6.94 -2.94 -9.84
CA ALA A 98 -7.91 -2.23 -10.66
C ALA A 98 -7.26 -1.36 -11.75
N ALA A 99 -6.05 -0.85 -11.52
CA ALA A 99 -5.29 -0.14 -12.57
C ALA A 99 -4.96 -1.05 -13.77
N GLU A 100 -4.65 -2.34 -13.53
CA GLU A 100 -4.38 -3.34 -14.59
C GLU A 100 -5.63 -3.66 -15.42
N GLN A 101 -6.81 -3.59 -14.79
CA GLN A 101 -8.09 -3.93 -15.43
C GLN A 101 -8.59 -2.83 -16.38
N ALA A 102 -8.09 -1.60 -16.24
CA ALA A 102 -8.55 -0.44 -17.00
C ALA A 102 -7.81 -0.29 -18.34
N SER A 103 -8.02 -1.25 -19.25
CA SER A 103 -7.32 -1.32 -20.54
C SER A 103 -7.60 -0.14 -21.49
N LEU A 104 -8.68 0.61 -21.25
CA LEU A 104 -9.03 1.80 -22.02
C LEU A 104 -8.34 3.08 -21.51
N ILE A 105 -7.67 3.03 -20.37
CA ILE A 105 -7.03 4.18 -19.75
C ILE A 105 -5.55 4.23 -20.15
N ASN A 106 -5.14 5.36 -20.74
CA ASN A 106 -3.74 5.62 -21.06
C ASN A 106 -3.01 6.20 -19.85
N TRP A 107 -2.53 5.35 -18.97
CA TRP A 107 -1.87 5.75 -17.72
C TRP A 107 -0.62 6.62 -17.93
N LYS A 108 0.15 6.33 -19.00
CA LYS A 108 1.33 7.12 -19.37
C LYS A 108 0.97 8.54 -19.74
N GLU A 109 -0.15 8.73 -20.44
CA GLU A 109 -0.64 10.07 -20.81
C GLU A 109 -1.16 10.84 -19.59
N ILE A 110 -1.84 10.15 -18.67
CA ILE A 110 -2.38 10.77 -17.45
C ILE A 110 -1.27 11.26 -16.51
N PHE A 111 -0.24 10.44 -16.31
CA PHE A 111 0.82 10.73 -15.34
C PHE A 111 2.09 11.30 -15.95
N GLY A 112 2.22 11.29 -17.29
CA GLY A 112 3.37 11.86 -17.99
C GLY A 112 4.68 11.08 -17.87
N GLU A 113 4.66 9.93 -17.18
CA GLU A 113 5.83 9.08 -16.94
C GLU A 113 5.50 7.59 -17.13
N ASP A 114 6.54 6.77 -17.26
CA ASP A 114 6.39 5.32 -17.31
C ASP A 114 6.11 4.76 -15.92
N VAL A 115 4.82 4.57 -15.63
CA VAL A 115 4.32 3.94 -14.40
C VAL A 115 4.16 2.44 -14.59
N VAL A 116 4.52 1.67 -13.56
CA VAL A 116 4.27 0.23 -13.50
C VAL A 116 2.80 0.02 -13.16
N VAL A 117 2.03 -0.32 -14.18
CA VAL A 117 0.64 -0.75 -14.01
C VAL A 117 0.65 -2.21 -13.60
N SER A 118 0.95 -2.46 -12.32
CA SER A 118 0.78 -3.79 -11.75
C SER A 118 0.38 -3.78 -10.28
N GLY A 119 -0.49 -4.71 -9.89
CA GLY A 119 -0.80 -5.04 -8.49
C GLY A 119 0.38 -5.67 -7.74
N ASN A 120 1.45 -6.05 -8.44
CA ASN A 120 2.70 -6.57 -7.86
C ASN A 120 3.92 -5.76 -8.35
N ALA A 121 3.79 -4.44 -8.38
CA ALA A 121 4.92 -3.58 -8.76
C ALA A 121 6.14 -3.84 -7.84
N PRO A 122 7.37 -3.84 -8.38
CA PRO A 122 8.57 -3.98 -7.57
C PRO A 122 8.63 -2.90 -6.47
N PRO A 123 9.18 -3.19 -5.29
CA PRO A 123 9.34 -2.20 -4.24
C PRO A 123 10.08 -0.96 -4.75
N GLY A 124 9.48 0.22 -4.58
CA GLY A 124 10.05 1.50 -5.03
C GLY A 124 9.87 1.81 -6.52
N ALA A 125 9.23 0.95 -7.30
CA ALA A 125 8.79 1.30 -8.65
C ALA A 125 7.61 2.28 -8.57
N PRO A 126 7.51 3.27 -9.50
CA PRO A 126 6.35 4.14 -9.58
C PRO A 126 5.13 3.31 -10.00
N SER A 127 4.24 3.01 -9.06
CA SER A 127 3.02 2.23 -9.29
C SER A 127 1.77 3.09 -9.16
N ILE A 128 0.65 2.54 -9.61
CA ILE A 128 -0.66 3.18 -9.50
C ILE A 128 -1.49 2.46 -8.45
N ASP A 129 -1.83 3.18 -7.38
CA ASP A 129 -2.80 2.73 -6.40
C ASP A 129 -4.18 3.25 -6.82
N MET A 130 -5.08 2.32 -7.10
CA MET A 130 -6.43 2.61 -7.54
C MET A 130 -7.40 2.52 -6.37
N HIS A 131 -8.28 3.50 -6.22
CA HIS A 131 -9.24 3.56 -5.11
C HIS A 131 -10.65 3.87 -5.60
N SER A 132 -11.65 3.27 -4.96
CA SER A 132 -13.03 3.76 -5.00
C SER A 132 -13.21 4.86 -3.96
N VAL A 133 -14.03 5.85 -4.28
CA VAL A 133 -14.47 6.87 -3.34
C VAL A 133 -15.75 6.35 -2.67
N ILE A 134 -15.67 6.11 -1.36
CA ILE A 134 -16.79 5.62 -0.55
C ILE A 134 -17.60 6.79 0.01
N GLN A 135 -16.94 7.91 0.29
CA GLN A 135 -17.56 9.14 0.75
C GLN A 135 -16.81 10.34 0.19
N GLU A 136 -17.56 11.32 -0.29
CA GLU A 136 -17.09 12.64 -0.69
C GLU A 136 -17.94 13.67 0.06
N ASP A 137 -17.28 14.56 0.80
CA ASP A 137 -17.92 15.69 1.50
C ASP A 137 -17.36 17.00 0.96
N VAL A 138 -18.22 17.77 0.30
CA VAL A 138 -17.89 19.01 -0.39
C VAL A 138 -18.41 20.19 0.42
N PRO A 139 -17.57 20.84 1.24
CA PRO A 139 -18.00 22.00 2.02
C PRO A 139 -18.23 23.21 1.12
N GLY A 140 -18.99 24.20 1.60
CA GLY A 140 -19.23 25.45 0.85
C GLY A 140 -17.97 26.27 0.52
N THR A 141 -16.85 25.99 1.21
CA THR A 141 -15.51 26.54 0.94
C THR A 141 -14.82 25.90 -0.26
N ALA A 142 -15.24 24.71 -0.71
CA ALA A 142 -14.77 24.06 -1.92
C ALA A 142 -15.48 24.63 -3.16
N LEU A 143 -15.09 25.85 -3.56
CA LEU A 143 -15.78 26.63 -4.60
C LEU A 143 -15.79 25.97 -5.99
N ASN A 144 -14.96 24.96 -6.24
CA ASN A 144 -14.92 24.20 -7.48
C ASN A 144 -15.62 22.84 -7.39
N GLY A 145 -16.18 22.50 -6.22
CA GLY A 145 -16.75 21.18 -5.95
C GLY A 145 -15.68 20.15 -5.57
N GLY A 146 -15.96 18.89 -5.90
CA GLY A 146 -15.02 17.77 -5.78
C GLY A 146 -13.97 17.75 -6.88
N PHE A 147 -13.15 16.70 -6.95
CA PHE A 147 -12.20 16.54 -8.06
C PHE A 147 -12.88 16.43 -9.43
N CYS A 148 -14.13 15.97 -9.46
CA CYS A 148 -14.97 15.94 -10.67
C CYS A 148 -15.88 17.18 -10.85
N GLY A 149 -15.71 18.22 -10.04
CA GLY A 149 -16.48 19.45 -10.11
C GLY A 149 -17.68 19.48 -9.17
N LYS A 150 -18.60 20.43 -9.39
CA LYS A 150 -19.78 20.66 -8.54
C LYS A 150 -20.92 19.68 -8.81
N ASP A 151 -21.10 19.32 -10.06
CA ASP A 151 -22.30 18.62 -10.53
C ASP A 151 -22.05 17.11 -10.72
N THR A 152 -20.84 16.64 -10.45
CA THR A 152 -20.44 15.25 -10.67
C THR A 152 -19.56 14.79 -9.52
N PRO A 153 -19.98 13.77 -8.75
CA PRO A 153 -19.16 13.23 -7.68
C PRO A 153 -17.92 12.54 -8.25
N THR A 154 -16.86 12.56 -7.46
CA THR A 154 -15.66 11.78 -7.73
C THR A 154 -15.91 10.34 -7.30
N SER A 155 -15.83 9.40 -8.23
CA SER A 155 -16.16 7.99 -7.95
C SER A 155 -14.92 7.13 -7.75
N PHE A 156 -13.84 7.45 -8.46
CA PHE A 156 -12.59 6.72 -8.37
C PHE A 156 -11.39 7.66 -8.41
N ILE A 157 -10.32 7.27 -7.72
CA ILE A 157 -9.07 8.01 -7.64
C ILE A 157 -7.93 7.05 -7.95
N ALA A 158 -7.07 7.41 -8.88
CA ALA A 158 -5.77 6.76 -9.09
C ALA A 158 -4.67 7.66 -8.54
N MET A 159 -3.79 7.10 -7.72
CA MET A 159 -2.64 7.80 -7.17
C MET A 159 -1.35 7.18 -7.70
N ALA A 160 -0.44 8.02 -8.16
CA ALA A 160 0.90 7.63 -8.55
C ALA A 160 1.91 8.53 -7.85
N THR A 161 3.09 7.98 -7.53
CA THR A 161 4.23 8.77 -7.07
C THR A 161 5.34 8.71 -8.11
N GLY A 162 5.98 9.84 -8.35
CA GLY A 162 6.94 10.03 -9.44
C GLY A 162 8.08 10.96 -9.05
N LEU A 163 8.95 11.20 -10.04
CA LEU A 163 10.02 12.19 -9.97
C LEU A 163 9.86 13.19 -11.12
N ASP A 164 9.92 14.49 -10.83
CA ASP A 164 9.86 15.50 -11.88
C ASP A 164 11.18 15.61 -12.67
N SER A 165 11.22 16.53 -13.64
CA SER A 165 12.40 16.74 -14.50
C SER A 165 13.68 17.16 -13.76
N VAL A 166 13.58 17.61 -12.50
CA VAL A 166 14.71 18.00 -11.66
C VAL A 166 14.95 17.01 -10.51
N GLY A 167 14.26 15.86 -10.52
CA GLY A 167 14.41 14.78 -9.55
C GLY A 167 13.66 15.01 -8.23
N GLN A 168 12.73 15.95 -8.17
CA GLN A 168 11.87 16.14 -7.01
C GLN A 168 10.72 15.13 -7.01
N LYS A 169 10.49 14.50 -5.86
CA LYS A 169 9.35 13.60 -5.69
C LYS A 169 8.05 14.39 -5.78
N TYR A 170 7.05 13.82 -6.45
CA TYR A 170 5.69 14.32 -6.42
C TYR A 170 4.70 13.15 -6.33
N MET A 171 3.45 13.49 -6.02
CA MET A 171 2.31 12.60 -6.10
C MET A 171 1.29 13.20 -7.07
N SER A 172 0.79 12.37 -7.97
CA SER A 172 -0.29 12.71 -8.90
C SER A 172 -1.55 11.96 -8.52
N ILE A 173 -2.67 12.67 -8.52
CA ILE A 173 -4.01 12.14 -8.30
C ILE A 173 -4.77 12.32 -9.61
N ALA A 174 -5.18 11.24 -10.26
CA ALA A 174 -6.14 11.27 -11.35
C ALA A 174 -7.53 10.90 -10.81
N ALA A 175 -8.51 11.75 -11.06
CA ALA A 175 -9.88 11.58 -10.57
C ALA A 175 -10.82 11.18 -11.70
N PHE A 176 -11.72 10.25 -11.42
CA PHE A 176 -12.65 9.69 -12.40
C PHE A 176 -14.08 9.75 -11.89
N LYS A 177 -15.00 10.04 -12.81
CA LYS A 177 -16.45 9.94 -12.62
C LYS A 177 -16.97 8.58 -13.09
N GLY A 178 -18.19 8.24 -12.68
CA GLY A 178 -18.91 7.05 -13.14
C GLY A 178 -19.42 6.21 -11.98
N ASP A 179 -19.92 5.02 -12.27
CA ASP A 179 -20.52 4.11 -11.28
C ASP A 179 -19.86 2.71 -11.28
N ALA A 180 -18.99 2.44 -12.25
CA ALA A 180 -18.33 1.15 -12.40
C ALA A 180 -16.84 1.28 -12.74
N TRP A 181 -16.07 0.31 -12.29
CA TRP A 181 -14.68 0.10 -12.66
C TRP A 181 -14.46 -1.36 -13.11
N PRO A 182 -13.66 -1.63 -14.16
CA PRO A 182 -12.98 -0.68 -15.04
C PRO A 182 -13.97 0.15 -15.88
N PRO A 183 -13.58 1.36 -16.32
CA PRO A 183 -14.46 2.22 -17.09
C PRO A 183 -14.67 1.65 -18.50
N THR A 184 -15.87 1.85 -19.06
CA THR A 184 -16.23 1.42 -20.42
C THR A 184 -15.89 2.45 -21.49
N SER A 185 -15.39 3.63 -21.09
CA SER A 185 -14.92 4.71 -21.95
C SER A 185 -13.71 5.40 -21.29
N ALA A 186 -12.85 6.03 -22.09
CA ALA A 186 -11.77 6.88 -21.60
C ALA A 186 -12.26 8.26 -21.10
N ASP A 187 -13.48 8.68 -21.48
CA ASP A 187 -14.06 10.00 -21.17
C ASP A 187 -14.56 10.14 -19.71
N VAL A 188 -14.06 9.28 -18.83
CA VAL A 188 -14.36 9.26 -17.39
C VAL A 188 -13.37 10.09 -16.57
N LEU A 189 -12.23 10.49 -17.16
CA LEU A 189 -11.23 11.32 -16.47
C LEU A 189 -11.78 12.73 -16.24
N CYS A 190 -11.82 13.15 -14.99
CA CYS A 190 -12.19 14.51 -14.59
C CYS A 190 -10.99 15.46 -14.61
N GLY A 191 -9.83 14.97 -14.18
CA GLY A 191 -8.60 15.73 -14.16
C GLY A 191 -7.47 15.04 -13.40
N THR A 192 -6.28 15.62 -13.52
CA THR A 192 -5.07 15.21 -12.79
C THR A 192 -4.59 16.36 -11.91
N PHE A 193 -4.27 16.05 -10.66
CA PHE A 193 -3.91 16.99 -9.61
C PHE A 193 -2.56 16.58 -9.03
N ASN A 194 -1.57 17.46 -9.14
CA ASN A 194 -0.20 17.15 -8.71
C ASN A 194 0.17 17.87 -7.41
N TYR A 195 0.88 17.17 -6.54
CA TYR A 195 1.28 17.61 -5.21
C TYR A 195 2.73 17.22 -4.91
N ILE A 196 3.40 18.00 -4.07
CA ILE A 196 4.77 17.73 -3.60
C ILE A 196 4.69 17.24 -2.14
N PRO A 197 5.38 16.14 -1.78
CA PRO A 197 5.46 15.68 -0.39
C PRO A 197 6.12 16.74 0.50
N PRO A 198 5.86 16.68 1.82
CA PRO A 198 6.51 17.61 2.73
C PRO A 198 8.01 17.40 2.66
N ALA A 199 8.78 18.50 2.72
CA ALA A 199 10.24 18.41 2.73
C ALA A 199 10.68 17.47 3.86
N ALA A 200 11.62 16.57 3.56
CA ALA A 200 12.22 15.75 4.60
C ALA A 200 12.83 16.69 5.65
N PRO A 201 12.61 16.44 6.96
CA PRO A 201 13.29 17.22 7.98
C PRO A 201 14.80 17.08 7.77
N LEU A 202 15.50 18.22 7.75
CA LEU A 202 16.95 18.32 7.64
C LEU A 202 17.67 17.64 8.81
#